data_AF-A0A3D3R190-F1
#
_entry.id   AF-A0A3D3R190-F1
#
_cell.length_a   1.000
_cell.length_b   1.000
_cell.length_c   1.000
_cell.angle_alpha   90.00
_cell.angle_beta   90.00
_cell.angle_gamma   90.00
#
_symmetry.space_group_name_H-M   'P 1'
#
loop_
_entity.id
_entity.type
_entity.pdbx_description
1 polymer ?
#
loop_
_entity_poly.entity_id
_entity_poly.type
_entity_poly.pdbx_seq_one_letter_code
_entity_poly.pdbx_strand_id
1 'polypeptide(L)'
;IICDMWADHPCKLAAQRVDRMAPRMNQVISKARDQGVAIIHAPSGGIQLYEDTPFRQRIKEAKPSKPPVPIQNWCYLNPEKEPPLPVDDTVQRSTESTLRGCDDPIADYKKNTDRHEHPAIKIVGYDVISANGQEIFNFLEQEQRKNIVIMGVHTNMCVLGRPFGIRQMRYLNKNIVLCRDLTDALYDPRDRPYVSHARGTEMIIEHIERHWCPSILGKDLTKVIPGSNNPDS
;
A
#
# COMPACT_ATOMS: atom_id res chain seq x y z
N ILE A 1 -6.90 1.09 1.57
CA ILE A 1 -5.67 0.79 2.34
C ILE A 1 -4.55 1.65 1.77
N ILE A 2 -3.91 2.46 2.61
CA ILE A 2 -2.75 3.28 2.27
C ILE A 2 -1.52 2.56 2.84
N CYS A 3 -0.68 2.03 1.96
CA CYS A 3 0.47 1.20 2.29
C CYS A 3 1.73 2.05 2.40
N ASP A 4 2.36 2.06 3.57
CA ASP A 4 3.71 2.59 3.82
C ASP A 4 4.03 3.97 3.21
N MET A 5 3.02 4.86 3.17
CA MET A 5 3.21 6.27 2.85
C MET A 5 3.80 6.99 4.06
N TRP A 6 5.04 6.64 4.39
CA TRP A 6 5.76 7.18 5.53
C TRP A 6 6.19 8.64 5.33
N ALA A 7 6.49 9.34 6.42
CA ALA A 7 7.03 10.69 6.45
C ALA A 7 8.46 10.76 5.91
N ASP A 8 9.19 9.65 5.95
CA ASP A 8 10.50 9.50 5.32
C ASP A 8 10.68 8.06 4.82
N HIS A 9 11.60 7.87 3.87
CA HIS A 9 12.02 6.55 3.41
C HIS A 9 13.56 6.43 3.48
N PRO A 10 14.10 5.22 3.65
CA PRO A 10 15.55 5.05 3.61
C PRO A 10 16.15 5.40 2.24
N CYS A 11 15.38 5.21 1.15
CA CYS A 11 15.70 5.72 -0.18
C CYS A 11 15.17 7.16 -0.33
N LYS A 12 16.06 8.15 -0.51
CA LYS A 12 15.70 9.57 -0.53
C LYS A 12 15.00 10.01 -1.80
N LEU A 13 15.37 9.46 -2.95
CA LEU A 13 14.61 9.70 -4.18
C LEU A 13 13.20 9.09 -4.10
N ALA A 14 13.03 7.98 -3.38
CA ALA A 14 11.71 7.43 -3.13
C ALA A 14 10.89 8.31 -2.17
N ALA A 15 11.52 8.83 -1.10
CA ALA A 15 10.89 9.82 -0.22
C ALA A 15 10.41 11.06 -1.01
N GLN A 16 11.23 11.60 -1.92
CA GLN A 16 10.81 12.72 -2.78
C GLN A 16 9.64 12.38 -3.71
N ARG A 17 9.53 11.13 -4.19
CA ARG A 17 8.38 10.69 -4.97
C ARG A 17 7.12 10.59 -4.11
N VAL A 18 7.25 10.09 -2.87
CA VAL A 18 6.20 10.06 -1.86
C VAL A 18 5.72 11.47 -1.52
N ASP A 19 6.63 12.43 -1.28
CA ASP A 19 6.31 13.84 -0.99
C ASP A 19 5.45 14.47 -2.09
N ARG A 20 5.78 14.20 -3.36
CA ARG A 20 5.01 14.70 -4.51
C ARG A 20 3.64 14.05 -4.65
N MET A 21 3.51 12.79 -4.25
CA MET A 21 2.27 12.02 -4.38
C MET A 21 1.28 12.29 -3.24
N ALA A 22 1.79 12.48 -2.02
CA ALA A 22 1.01 12.51 -0.79
C ALA A 22 -0.09 13.61 -0.77
N PRO A 23 0.13 14.85 -1.23
CA PRO A 23 -0.93 15.86 -1.30
C PRO A 23 -2.10 15.45 -2.20
N ARG A 24 -1.81 14.88 -3.37
CA ARG A 24 -2.82 14.38 -4.31
C ARG A 24 -3.56 13.17 -3.73
N MET A 25 -2.82 12.26 -3.07
CA MET A 25 -3.42 11.14 -2.36
C MET A 25 -4.42 11.62 -1.30
N ASN A 26 -4.03 12.60 -0.48
CA ASN A 26 -4.90 13.18 0.54
C ASN A 26 -6.19 13.79 -0.04
N GLN A 27 -6.11 14.46 -1.20
CA GLN A 27 -7.29 14.99 -1.90
C GLN A 27 -8.23 13.87 -2.35
N VAL A 28 -7.69 12.78 -2.91
CA VAL A 28 -8.48 11.64 -3.38
C VAL A 28 -9.15 10.94 -2.21
N ILE A 29 -8.42 10.60 -1.14
CA ILE A 29 -8.99 9.88 0.00
C ILE A 29 -9.99 10.75 0.77
N SER A 30 -9.80 12.08 0.81
CA SER A 30 -10.79 12.98 1.42
C SER A 30 -12.12 12.93 0.67
N LYS A 31 -12.09 13.01 -0.66
CA LYS A 31 -13.31 12.84 -1.48
C LYS A 31 -13.91 11.45 -1.37
N ALA A 32 -13.08 10.42 -1.23
CA ALA A 32 -13.56 9.05 -1.04
C ALA A 32 -14.26 8.91 0.34
N ARG A 33 -13.74 9.56 1.39
CA ARG A 33 -14.39 9.59 2.71
C ARG A 33 -15.78 10.21 2.64
N ASP A 34 -15.95 11.29 1.88
CA ASP A 34 -17.27 11.93 1.66
C ASP A 34 -18.29 10.99 1.00
N GLN A 35 -17.83 9.90 0.38
CA GLN A 35 -18.66 8.85 -0.22
C GLN A 35 -18.74 7.57 0.62
N GLY A 36 -18.35 7.61 1.90
CA GLY A 36 -18.46 6.47 2.83
C GLY A 36 -17.34 5.41 2.70
N VAL A 37 -16.27 5.72 1.96
CA VAL A 37 -15.10 4.84 1.90
C VAL A 37 -14.32 4.92 3.22
N ALA A 38 -14.16 3.79 3.90
CA ALA A 38 -13.28 3.71 5.06
C ALA A 38 -11.81 3.70 4.65
N ILE A 39 -10.99 4.49 5.34
CA ILE A 39 -9.55 4.56 5.10
C ILE A 39 -8.81 3.79 6.19
N ILE A 40 -7.92 2.90 5.75
CA ILE A 40 -7.00 2.16 6.60
C ILE A 40 -5.60 2.66 6.26
N HIS A 41 -4.95 3.32 7.20
CA HIS A 41 -3.54 3.69 7.11
C HIS A 41 -2.70 2.52 7.62
N ALA A 42 -1.73 2.10 6.84
CA ALA A 42 -0.90 0.94 7.14
C ALA A 42 0.60 1.28 7.10
N PRO A 43 1.10 2.08 8.07
CA PRO A 43 2.52 2.37 8.21
C PRO A 43 3.24 1.21 8.91
N SER A 44 3.64 0.21 8.12
CA SER A 44 4.34 -0.97 8.62
C SER A 44 5.66 -0.62 9.30
N GLY A 45 5.92 -1.27 10.42
CA GLY A 45 7.08 -0.95 11.26
C GLY A 45 7.03 0.43 11.94
N GLY A 46 5.94 1.21 11.76
CA GLY A 46 5.69 2.50 12.41
C GLY A 46 4.44 2.51 13.30
N ILE A 47 3.72 1.39 13.44
CA ILE A 47 2.47 1.31 14.23
C ILE A 47 2.62 1.78 15.68
N GLN A 48 3.82 1.63 16.25
CA GLN A 48 4.06 1.90 17.66
C GLN A 48 3.93 3.39 17.98
N LEU A 49 4.08 4.23 16.95
CA LEU A 49 3.92 5.68 16.98
C LEU A 49 2.45 6.10 17.14
N TYR A 50 1.51 5.16 17.03
CA TYR A 50 0.07 5.39 17.03
C TYR A 50 -0.67 4.71 18.17
N GLU A 51 0.02 4.02 19.09
CA GLU A 51 -0.61 3.18 20.13
C GLU A 51 -1.65 3.93 20.96
N ASP A 52 -1.40 5.21 21.24
CA ASP A 52 -2.29 6.04 22.05
C ASP A 52 -3.30 6.87 21.23
N THR A 53 -3.48 6.55 19.95
CA THR A 53 -4.43 7.26 19.09
C THR A 53 -5.81 6.58 19.04
N PRO A 54 -6.91 7.35 18.90
CA PRO A 54 -8.23 6.77 18.74
C PRO A 54 -8.35 5.91 17.47
N PHE A 55 -7.57 6.20 16.43
CA PHE A 55 -7.57 5.44 15.16
C PHE A 55 -6.97 4.03 15.34
N ARG A 56 -5.95 3.90 16.20
CA ARG A 56 -5.35 2.62 16.56
C ARG A 56 -6.23 1.84 17.52
N GLN A 57 -6.84 2.50 18.51
CA GLN A 57 -7.79 1.87 19.43
C GLN A 57 -8.98 1.25 18.68
N ARG A 58 -9.57 2.00 17.74
CA ARG A 58 -10.72 1.55 16.94
C ARG A 58 -10.49 0.22 16.22
N ILE A 59 -9.30 -0.01 15.65
CA ILE A 59 -9.03 -1.25 14.93
C ILE A 59 -8.70 -2.42 15.88
N LYS A 60 -8.13 -2.13 17.06
CA LYS A 60 -7.92 -3.14 18.11
C LYS A 60 -9.23 -3.67 18.67
N GLU A 61 -10.24 -2.81 18.74
CA GLU A 61 -11.58 -3.15 19.21
C GLU A 61 -12.43 -3.90 18.17
N ALA A 62 -11.95 -4.02 16.93
CA ALA A 62 -12.66 -4.75 15.89
C ALA A 62 -12.83 -6.23 16.27
N LYS A 63 -14.06 -6.75 16.11
CA LYS A 63 -14.41 -8.12 16.50
C LYS A 63 -13.50 -9.15 15.81
N PRO A 64 -12.84 -10.05 16.56
CA PRO A 64 -12.03 -11.11 15.99
C PRO A 64 -12.81 -11.96 14.99
N SER A 65 -12.24 -12.16 13.81
CA SER A 65 -12.82 -12.95 12.73
C SER A 65 -11.81 -13.98 12.23
N LYS A 66 -12.26 -15.22 12.00
CA LYS A 66 -11.39 -16.30 11.54
C LYS A 66 -11.18 -16.19 10.02
N PRO A 67 -9.94 -15.97 9.54
CA PRO A 67 -9.70 -15.90 8.11
C PRO A 67 -9.82 -17.29 7.46
N PRO A 68 -10.24 -17.37 6.18
CA PRO A 68 -10.40 -18.65 5.47
C PRO A 68 -9.06 -19.33 5.18
N VAL A 69 -7.97 -18.56 5.20
CA VAL A 69 -6.58 -19.03 5.05
C VAL A 69 -5.71 -18.30 6.08
N PRO A 70 -4.56 -18.87 6.49
CA PRO A 70 -3.63 -18.16 7.37
C PRO A 70 -3.19 -16.81 6.78
N ILE A 71 -3.15 -15.78 7.63
CA ILE A 71 -2.59 -14.49 7.28
C ILE A 71 -1.08 -14.56 7.51
N GLN A 72 -0.31 -14.46 6.42
CA GLN A 72 1.14 -14.58 6.43
C GLN A 72 1.78 -13.29 6.93
N ASN A 73 2.97 -13.40 7.53
CA ASN A 73 3.78 -12.23 7.90
C ASN A 73 4.33 -11.50 6.67
N TRP A 74 4.57 -12.25 5.58
CA TRP A 74 4.95 -11.72 4.27
C TRP A 74 4.54 -12.72 3.18
N CYS A 75 3.86 -12.26 2.15
CA CYS A 75 3.54 -13.02 0.95
C CYS A 75 4.62 -12.83 -0.11
N TYR A 76 5.53 -13.79 -0.20
CA TYR A 76 6.53 -13.86 -1.26
C TYR A 76 5.89 -14.10 -2.63
N LEU A 77 6.71 -13.96 -3.69
CA LEU A 77 6.32 -14.26 -5.06
C LEU A 77 5.72 -15.67 -5.13
N ASN A 78 4.61 -15.81 -5.85
CA ASN A 78 3.95 -17.10 -6.05
C ASN A 78 4.17 -17.60 -7.49
N PRO A 79 5.10 -18.54 -7.73
CA PRO A 79 5.41 -19.02 -9.08
C PRO A 79 4.24 -19.70 -9.80
N GLU A 80 3.21 -20.15 -9.07
CA GLU A 80 2.00 -20.73 -9.66
C GLU A 80 1.04 -19.67 -10.20
N LYS A 81 1.19 -18.40 -9.81
CA LYS A 81 0.28 -17.29 -10.15
C LYS A 81 0.93 -16.20 -10.97
N GLU A 82 2.22 -15.96 -10.76
CA GLU A 82 2.94 -14.87 -11.41
C GLU A 82 4.37 -15.29 -11.81
N PRO A 83 4.92 -14.76 -12.91
CA PRO A 83 6.33 -14.90 -13.24
C PRO A 83 7.20 -14.05 -12.28
N PRO A 84 8.55 -14.15 -12.36
CA PRO A 84 9.44 -13.19 -11.74
C PRO A 84 9.03 -11.73 -12.03
N LEU A 85 9.31 -10.83 -11.09
CA LEU A 85 9.00 -9.40 -11.26
C LEU A 85 9.73 -8.83 -12.51
N PRO A 86 9.11 -7.89 -13.23
CA PRO A 86 9.66 -7.36 -14.48
C PRO A 86 10.80 -6.34 -14.26
N VAL A 87 11.16 -6.06 -13.00
CA VAL A 87 12.31 -5.25 -12.60
C VAL A 87 13.21 -6.04 -11.68
N ASP A 88 14.52 -5.82 -11.76
CA ASP A 88 15.48 -6.45 -10.87
C ASP A 88 15.44 -5.78 -9.49
N ASP A 89 14.96 -6.53 -8.49
CA ASP A 89 14.91 -6.13 -7.09
C ASP A 89 15.94 -6.88 -6.23
N THR A 90 16.95 -7.48 -6.87
CA THR A 90 17.95 -8.33 -6.19
C THR A 90 19.28 -7.62 -5.93
N VAL A 91 19.57 -6.54 -6.68
CA VAL A 91 20.83 -5.80 -6.58
C VAL A 91 20.94 -5.07 -5.23
N GLN A 92 21.97 -5.43 -4.46
CA GLN A 92 22.29 -4.80 -3.19
C GLN A 92 23.43 -3.79 -3.37
N ARG A 93 23.19 -2.53 -3.01
CA ARG A 93 24.19 -1.43 -3.10
C ARG A 93 24.83 -1.04 -1.77
N SER A 94 24.28 -1.50 -0.66
CA SER A 94 24.80 -1.22 0.69
C SER A 94 24.89 -2.50 1.49
N THR A 95 25.99 -2.71 2.20
CA THR A 95 26.16 -3.81 3.17
C THR A 95 25.48 -3.51 4.51
N GLU A 96 25.15 -2.25 4.78
CA GLU A 96 24.58 -1.79 6.06
C GLU A 96 23.04 -1.82 6.07
N SER A 97 22.42 -2.11 4.92
CA SER A 97 20.98 -2.12 4.73
C SER A 97 20.55 -3.23 3.77
N THR A 98 19.38 -3.79 4.02
CA THR A 98 18.76 -4.81 3.16
C THR A 98 17.94 -4.21 2.02
N LEU A 99 17.92 -2.89 1.88
CA LEU A 99 17.20 -2.18 0.82
C LEU A 99 17.81 -2.46 -0.55
N ARG A 100 16.96 -2.78 -1.52
CA ARG A 100 17.31 -3.12 -2.91
C ARG A 100 16.47 -2.29 -3.86
N GLY A 101 16.96 -2.04 -5.08
CA GLY A 101 16.24 -1.23 -6.08
C GLY A 101 16.10 0.25 -5.72
N CYS A 102 16.83 0.75 -4.72
CA CYS A 102 16.88 2.18 -4.46
C CYS A 102 17.77 2.88 -5.50
N ASP A 103 17.24 3.96 -6.07
CA ASP A 103 17.85 4.73 -7.14
C ASP A 103 18.73 5.89 -6.65
N ASP A 104 18.95 6.02 -5.34
CA ASP A 104 19.84 7.04 -4.79
C ASP A 104 21.26 6.94 -5.40
N PRO A 105 21.91 8.08 -5.67
CA PRO A 105 23.26 8.08 -6.22
C PRO A 105 24.28 7.47 -5.25
N ILE A 106 24.06 7.63 -3.94
CA ILE A 106 24.90 7.13 -2.86
C ILE A 106 24.05 6.23 -1.96
N ALA A 107 24.49 5.01 -1.72
CA ALA A 107 23.76 4.01 -0.94
C ALA A 107 23.95 4.18 0.59
N ASP A 108 23.72 5.40 1.10
CA ASP A 108 23.75 5.74 2.53
C ASP A 108 22.33 5.69 3.13
N TYR A 109 21.84 4.46 3.32
CA TYR A 109 20.48 4.22 3.80
C TYR A 109 20.45 4.25 5.33
N LYS A 110 20.33 5.45 5.90
CA LYS A 110 20.28 5.66 7.36
C LYS A 110 19.18 4.81 8.02
N LYS A 111 19.49 4.23 9.18
CA LYS A 111 18.61 3.32 9.93
C LYS A 111 17.38 4.01 10.55
N ASN A 112 17.50 5.31 10.88
CA ASN A 112 16.44 6.07 11.53
C ASN A 112 15.56 6.76 10.49
N THR A 113 14.63 6.00 9.93
CA THR A 113 13.59 6.51 9.03
C THR A 113 12.36 6.87 9.85
N ASP A 114 11.82 8.07 9.64
CA ASP A 114 10.54 8.45 10.22
C ASP A 114 9.39 7.67 9.55
N ARG A 115 8.81 6.74 10.30
CA ARG A 115 7.71 5.88 9.85
C ARG A 115 6.33 6.38 10.27
N HIS A 116 6.20 7.63 10.73
CA HIS A 116 4.89 8.27 10.77
C HIS A 116 4.29 8.31 9.37
N GLU A 117 2.98 8.46 9.26
CA GLU A 117 2.24 8.67 8.03
C GLU A 117 2.68 10.03 7.52
N HIS A 118 2.87 10.13 6.21
CA HIS A 118 3.32 11.35 5.60
C HIS A 118 2.40 12.52 6.00
N PRO A 119 2.93 13.66 6.49
CA PRO A 119 2.14 14.71 7.14
C PRO A 119 1.11 15.38 6.21
N ALA A 120 1.27 15.28 4.89
CA ALA A 120 0.28 15.72 3.91
C ALA A 120 -0.98 14.84 3.87
N ILE A 121 -0.89 13.58 4.31
CA ILE A 121 -2.01 12.63 4.40
C ILE A 121 -2.61 12.74 5.80
N LYS A 122 -3.86 13.18 5.87
CA LYS A 122 -4.54 13.39 7.15
C LYS A 122 -5.27 12.12 7.57
N ILE A 123 -5.05 11.73 8.84
CA ILE A 123 -5.79 10.67 9.52
C ILE A 123 -6.88 11.35 10.34
N VAL A 124 -8.14 11.13 9.98
CA VAL A 124 -9.28 11.89 10.52
C VAL A 124 -10.55 11.03 10.61
N GLY A 125 -11.53 11.47 11.40
CA GLY A 125 -12.85 10.83 11.45
C GLY A 125 -12.80 9.34 11.82
N TYR A 126 -13.40 8.50 10.97
CA TYR A 126 -13.53 7.06 11.17
C TYR A 126 -12.35 6.23 10.63
N ASP A 127 -11.24 6.86 10.25
CA ASP A 127 -10.06 6.15 9.77
C ASP A 127 -9.50 5.17 10.81
N VAL A 128 -8.79 4.14 10.36
CA VAL A 128 -8.09 3.21 11.26
C VAL A 128 -6.63 3.09 10.89
N ILE A 129 -5.79 2.76 11.87
CA ILE A 129 -4.35 2.56 11.66
C ILE A 129 -3.95 1.17 12.12
N SER A 130 -3.44 0.35 11.20
CA SER A 130 -2.76 -0.91 11.52
C SER A 130 -1.92 -1.38 10.35
N ALA A 131 -0.87 -2.15 10.64
CA ALA A 131 -0.13 -2.94 9.68
C ALA A 131 -0.21 -4.44 9.99
N ASN A 132 -1.00 -4.82 10.99
CA ASN A 132 -1.26 -6.21 11.35
C ASN A 132 -2.39 -6.75 10.46
N GLY A 133 -2.10 -7.81 9.71
CA GLY A 133 -3.07 -8.38 8.77
C GLY A 133 -4.34 -8.90 9.44
N GLN A 134 -4.26 -9.46 10.66
CA GLN A 134 -5.42 -9.97 11.39
C GLN A 134 -6.31 -8.84 11.89
N GLU A 135 -5.74 -7.75 12.43
CA GLU A 135 -6.53 -6.58 12.85
C GLU A 135 -7.25 -5.93 11.66
N ILE A 136 -6.55 -5.78 10.53
CA ILE A 136 -7.16 -5.28 9.30
C ILE A 136 -8.28 -6.22 8.84
N PHE A 137 -8.05 -7.53 8.84
CA PHE A 137 -9.07 -8.50 8.45
C PHE A 137 -10.30 -8.44 9.36
N ASN A 138 -10.12 -8.37 10.69
CA ASN A 138 -11.20 -8.21 11.65
C ASN A 138 -12.06 -6.97 11.35
N PHE A 139 -11.41 -5.83 11.12
CA PHE A 139 -12.10 -4.60 10.77
C PHE A 139 -12.87 -4.73 9.45
N LEU A 140 -12.26 -5.31 8.42
CA LEU A 140 -12.93 -5.54 7.14
C LEU A 140 -14.16 -6.46 7.27
N GLU A 141 -14.08 -7.52 8.07
CA GLU A 141 -15.21 -8.43 8.31
C GLU A 141 -16.32 -7.75 9.12
N GLN A 142 -15.99 -7.05 10.21
CA GLN A 142 -16.96 -6.33 11.03
C GLN A 142 -17.73 -5.30 10.22
N GLU A 143 -17.03 -4.53 9.39
CA GLU A 143 -17.62 -3.49 8.54
C GLU A 143 -18.23 -4.07 7.25
N GLN A 144 -18.20 -5.40 7.07
CA GLN A 144 -18.69 -6.11 5.88
C GLN A 144 -18.08 -5.59 4.56
N ARG A 145 -16.82 -5.15 4.61
CA ARG A 145 -16.08 -4.59 3.48
C ARG A 145 -15.38 -5.70 2.71
N LYS A 146 -15.87 -5.93 1.48
CA LYS A 146 -15.32 -6.93 0.54
C LYS A 146 -14.47 -6.30 -0.57
N ASN A 147 -14.78 -5.07 -0.95
CA ASN A 147 -14.09 -4.32 -2.00
C ASN A 147 -12.98 -3.47 -1.39
N ILE A 148 -11.75 -3.66 -1.88
CA ILE A 148 -10.55 -3.06 -1.32
C ILE A 148 -9.82 -2.31 -2.43
N VAL A 149 -9.50 -1.04 -2.17
CA VAL A 149 -8.53 -0.31 -2.97
C VAL A 149 -7.24 -0.21 -2.17
N ILE A 150 -6.13 -0.62 -2.77
CA ILE A 150 -4.79 -0.43 -2.20
C ILE A 150 -4.02 0.62 -3.00
N MET A 151 -3.32 1.49 -2.30
CA MET A 151 -2.44 2.53 -2.83
C MET A 151 -1.25 2.72 -1.89
N GLY A 152 -0.24 3.50 -2.29
CA GLY A 152 0.98 3.71 -1.52
C GLY A 152 2.18 2.96 -2.08
N VAL A 153 3.18 2.71 -1.24
CA VAL A 153 4.53 2.29 -1.69
C VAL A 153 5.08 1.11 -0.87
N HIS A 154 6.11 0.40 -1.31
CA HIS A 154 6.53 0.31 -2.71
C HIS A 154 5.72 -0.76 -3.44
N THR A 155 5.32 -0.50 -4.68
CA THR A 155 4.37 -1.33 -5.45
C THR A 155 4.84 -2.78 -5.59
N ASN A 156 6.13 -2.98 -5.85
CA ASN A 156 6.78 -4.29 -6.01
C ASN A 156 7.16 -4.98 -4.69
N MET A 157 6.98 -4.31 -3.55
CA MET A 157 7.33 -4.83 -2.23
C MET A 157 6.11 -4.87 -1.33
N CYS A 158 5.92 -3.84 -0.50
CA CYS A 158 4.94 -3.86 0.57
C CYS A 158 3.50 -3.95 0.06
N VAL A 159 3.19 -3.27 -1.06
CA VAL A 159 1.87 -3.31 -1.69
C VAL A 159 1.51 -4.72 -2.15
N LEU A 160 2.48 -5.51 -2.64
CA LEU A 160 2.27 -6.91 -3.01
C LEU A 160 2.30 -7.85 -1.79
N GLY A 161 3.31 -7.70 -0.94
CA GLY A 161 3.76 -8.74 -0.02
C GLY A 161 3.40 -8.56 1.45
N ARG A 162 2.94 -7.39 1.91
CA ARG A 162 2.53 -7.23 3.31
C ARG A 162 1.34 -8.15 3.65
N PRO A 163 1.10 -8.44 4.95
CA PRO A 163 -0.10 -9.18 5.41
C PRO A 163 -1.44 -8.53 5.03
N PHE A 164 -1.42 -7.29 4.56
CA PHE A 164 -2.56 -6.55 4.05
C PHE A 164 -2.44 -6.19 2.57
N GLY A 165 -1.37 -6.65 1.92
CA GLY A 165 -1.07 -6.41 0.52
C GLY A 165 -1.92 -7.24 -0.43
N ILE A 166 -1.70 -7.03 -1.73
CA ILE A 166 -2.48 -7.62 -2.82
C ILE A 166 -2.54 -9.13 -2.73
N ARG A 167 -1.39 -9.81 -2.55
CA ARG A 167 -1.34 -11.27 -2.53
C ARG A 167 -2.19 -11.84 -1.40
N GLN A 168 -2.02 -11.32 -0.18
CA GLN A 168 -2.78 -11.78 0.98
C GLN A 168 -4.28 -11.50 0.83
N MET A 169 -4.66 -10.32 0.34
CA MET A 169 -6.07 -9.97 0.12
C MET A 169 -6.74 -10.87 -0.92
N ARG A 170 -6.01 -11.27 -1.98
CA ARG A 170 -6.50 -12.27 -2.94
C ARG A 170 -6.67 -13.64 -2.30
N TYR A 171 -5.76 -14.08 -1.44
CA TYR A 171 -5.89 -15.34 -0.71
C TYR A 171 -7.06 -15.32 0.29
N LEU A 172 -7.39 -14.15 0.83
CA LEU A 172 -8.55 -13.92 1.71
C LEU A 172 -9.87 -13.71 0.94
N ASN A 173 -9.89 -13.95 -0.38
CA ASN A 173 -11.06 -13.77 -1.25
C ASN A 173 -11.67 -12.35 -1.20
N LYS A 174 -10.82 -11.32 -1.04
CA LYS A 174 -11.25 -9.92 -1.16
C LYS A 174 -11.19 -9.45 -2.60
N ASN A 175 -12.12 -8.57 -2.97
CA ASN A 175 -12.13 -7.89 -4.27
C ASN A 175 -11.16 -6.72 -4.20
N ILE A 176 -9.86 -6.99 -4.35
CA ILE A 176 -8.83 -5.96 -4.31
C ILE A 176 -8.55 -5.40 -5.70
N VAL A 177 -8.32 -4.08 -5.77
CA VAL A 177 -7.80 -3.36 -6.93
C VAL A 177 -6.65 -2.42 -6.52
N LEU A 178 -5.71 -2.18 -7.44
CA LEU A 178 -4.62 -1.22 -7.25
C LEU A 178 -5.06 0.19 -7.71
N CYS A 179 -4.77 1.23 -6.93
CA CYS A 179 -4.85 2.61 -7.41
C CYS A 179 -3.54 2.98 -8.12
N ARG A 180 -3.46 2.75 -9.44
CA ARG A 180 -2.19 2.74 -10.18
C ARG A 180 -1.50 4.10 -10.33
N ASP A 181 -2.23 5.21 -10.17
CA ASP A 181 -1.69 6.57 -10.25
C ASP A 181 -1.31 7.16 -8.88
N LEU A 182 -1.48 6.37 -7.80
CA LEU A 182 -1.15 6.71 -6.42
C LEU A 182 -0.28 5.60 -5.80
N THR A 183 0.72 5.14 -6.55
CA THR A 183 1.70 4.15 -6.12
C THR A 183 3.06 4.46 -6.75
N ASP A 184 4.13 3.89 -6.20
CA ASP A 184 5.49 4.01 -6.71
C ASP A 184 6.26 2.73 -6.40
N ALA A 185 7.02 2.20 -7.37
CA ALA A 185 7.86 1.03 -7.17
C ALA A 185 9.23 1.43 -6.60
N LEU A 186 9.94 0.46 -6.03
CA LEU A 186 11.36 0.60 -5.74
C LEU A 186 12.14 -0.07 -6.87
N TYR A 187 12.67 0.74 -7.77
CA TYR A 187 13.44 0.29 -8.94
C TYR A 187 14.55 1.28 -9.26
N ASP A 188 15.74 0.75 -9.51
CA ASP A 188 16.90 1.51 -9.93
C ASP A 188 17.10 1.39 -11.45
N PRO A 189 16.98 2.49 -12.22
CA PRO A 189 17.20 2.49 -13.67
C PRO A 189 18.56 1.94 -14.14
N ARG A 190 19.56 1.87 -13.24
CA ARG A 190 20.88 1.28 -13.51
C ARG A 190 20.84 -0.24 -13.60
N ASP A 191 19.77 -0.87 -13.11
CA ASP A 191 19.58 -2.31 -13.08
C ASP A 191 18.56 -2.74 -14.15
N ARG A 192 18.52 -4.05 -14.47
CA ARG A 192 17.61 -4.58 -15.49
C ARG A 192 16.16 -4.21 -15.12
N PRO A 193 15.33 -3.77 -16.08
CA PRO A 193 15.51 -3.86 -17.53
C PRO A 193 16.13 -2.62 -18.20
N TYR A 194 16.82 -1.74 -17.46
CA TYR A 194 17.46 -0.51 -17.98
C TYR A 194 16.48 0.49 -18.61
N VAL A 195 15.36 0.72 -17.92
CA VAL A 195 14.34 1.70 -18.31
C VAL A 195 14.27 2.83 -17.30
N SER A 196 13.55 3.91 -17.62
CA SER A 196 13.31 4.97 -16.64
C SER A 196 12.58 4.42 -15.41
N HIS A 197 12.76 5.08 -14.26
CA HIS A 197 12.08 4.68 -13.02
C HIS A 197 10.56 4.60 -13.21
N ALA A 198 9.99 5.61 -13.88
CA ALA A 198 8.57 5.64 -14.21
C ALA A 198 8.13 4.43 -15.03
N ARG A 199 8.91 4.04 -16.05
CA ARG A 199 8.60 2.84 -16.85
C ARG A 199 8.73 1.56 -16.03
N GLY A 200 9.70 1.48 -15.12
CA GLY A 200 9.79 0.36 -14.17
C GLY A 200 8.55 0.23 -13.29
N THR A 201 8.06 1.34 -12.74
CA THR A 201 6.81 1.38 -11.98
C THR A 201 5.62 0.94 -12.83
N GLU A 202 5.50 1.41 -14.08
CA GLU A 202 4.46 0.96 -15.02
C GLU A 202 4.53 -0.56 -15.28
N MET A 203 5.72 -1.12 -15.47
CA MET A 203 5.89 -2.56 -15.69
C MET A 203 5.43 -3.38 -14.47
N ILE A 204 5.68 -2.92 -13.25
CA ILE A 204 5.15 -3.54 -12.03
C ILE A 204 3.62 -3.46 -11.97
N ILE A 205 3.04 -2.32 -12.36
CA ILE A 205 1.58 -2.15 -12.44
C ILE A 205 1.00 -3.14 -13.47
N GLU A 206 1.58 -3.22 -14.67
CA GLU A 206 1.16 -4.16 -15.71
C GLU A 206 1.24 -5.62 -15.22
N HIS A 207 2.28 -5.97 -14.46
CA HIS A 207 2.42 -7.28 -13.85
C HIS A 207 1.29 -7.57 -12.85
N ILE A 208 0.97 -6.62 -11.97
CA ILE A 208 -0.15 -6.72 -11.03
C ILE A 208 -1.48 -6.90 -11.77
N GLU A 209 -1.72 -6.08 -12.82
CA GLU A 209 -2.92 -6.12 -13.63
C GLU A 209 -3.13 -7.48 -14.31
N ARG A 210 -2.05 -8.09 -14.81
CA ARG A 210 -2.11 -9.40 -15.49
C ARG A 210 -2.31 -10.57 -14.54
N HIS A 211 -1.71 -10.52 -13.35
CA HIS A 211 -1.56 -11.72 -12.50
C HIS A 211 -2.38 -11.69 -11.21
N TRP A 212 -2.71 -10.51 -10.68
CA TRP A 212 -3.27 -10.40 -9.33
C TRP A 212 -4.62 -9.69 -9.27
N CYS A 213 -4.73 -8.50 -9.84
CA CYS A 213 -5.98 -7.74 -9.78
C CYS A 213 -6.04 -6.59 -10.79
N PRO A 214 -7.26 -6.16 -11.18
CA PRO A 214 -7.43 -4.92 -11.92
C PRO A 214 -6.87 -3.70 -11.17
N SER A 215 -6.68 -2.62 -11.90
CA SER A 215 -6.35 -1.32 -11.33
C SER A 215 -7.41 -0.27 -11.68
N ILE A 216 -7.43 0.80 -10.89
CA ILE A 216 -8.24 2.00 -11.09
C ILE A 216 -7.35 3.24 -10.94
N LEU A 217 -7.88 4.40 -11.32
CA LEU A 217 -7.27 5.69 -11.05
C LEU A 217 -7.88 6.31 -9.80
N GLY A 218 -7.13 7.18 -9.10
CA GLY A 218 -7.61 7.87 -7.91
C GLY A 218 -8.85 8.71 -8.20
N LYS A 219 -8.97 9.25 -9.43
CA LYS A 219 -10.17 9.98 -9.87
C LYS A 219 -11.44 9.12 -9.85
N ASP A 220 -11.32 7.81 -10.00
CA ASP A 220 -12.46 6.88 -10.02
C ASP A 220 -13.08 6.75 -8.61
N LEU A 221 -12.32 7.06 -7.55
CA LEU A 221 -12.83 7.16 -6.16
C LEU A 221 -13.48 8.50 -5.83
N THR A 222 -13.39 9.48 -6.74
CA THR A 222 -13.92 10.83 -6.51
C THR A 222 -15.24 11.07 -7.23
N LYS A 223 -15.74 10.05 -7.94
CA LYS A 223 -16.97 10.11 -8.71
C LYS A 223 -17.94 9.08 -8.19
N VAL A 224 -19.18 9.50 -8.05
CA VAL A 224 -20.30 8.62 -7.76
C VAL A 224 -20.89 8.17 -9.07
N ILE A 225 -21.01 6.86 -9.26
CA ILE A 225 -21.87 6.33 -10.32
C ILE A 225 -23.29 6.39 -9.76
N PRO A 226 -24.28 6.96 -10.48
CA PRO A 226 -25.67 6.98 -10.00
C PRO A 226 -26.11 5.58 -9.50
N GLY A 227 -26.59 5.51 -8.26
CA GLY A 227 -26.98 4.26 -7.58
C GLY A 227 -25.88 3.57 -6.75
N SER A 228 -24.63 4.04 -6.78
CA SER A 228 -23.53 3.39 -6.03
C SER A 228 -23.34 3.88 -4.60
N ASN A 229 -23.87 5.06 -4.26
CA ASN A 229 -23.77 5.68 -2.92
C ASN A 229 -25.13 5.85 -2.22
N ASN A 230 -26.21 5.35 -2.83
CA ASN A 230 -27.56 5.28 -2.27
C ASN A 230 -28.13 3.88 -2.60
N PRO A 231 -28.06 2.90 -1.67
CA PRO A 231 -28.64 1.57 -1.88
C PRO A 231 -30.18 1.56 -1.94
N ASP A 232 -30.85 2.70 -1.74
CA ASP A 232 -32.30 2.84 -1.79
C ASP A 232 -32.75 3.54 -3.09
N SER A 233 -32.96 2.73 -4.13
CA SER A 233 -34.07 2.83 -5.07
C SER A 233 -34.45 1.44 -5.55
#